data_AF-A0A6A6EAD9-F1
#
_entry.id   AF-A0A6A6EAD9-F1
#
_cell.length_a   1.000
_cell.length_b   1.000
_cell.length_c   1.000
_cell.angle_alpha   90.00
_cell.angle_beta   90.00
_cell.angle_gamma   90.00
#
_symmetry.space_group_name_H-M   'P 1'
#
loop_
_entity.id
_entity.type
_entity.pdbx_description
1 polymer ?
#
loop_
_entity_poly.entity_id
_entity_poly.type
_entity_poly.pdbx_seq_one_letter_code
_entity_poly.pdbx_strand_id
1 'polypeptide(L)'
;MQFEEEGSRIKDLRLILDRVSFAATLFDADGISVRFMNTDLAHARDQSGRPLQDSVTNEQSIEAIMRGVQFKGLTPMGTSLRKKVIDDIVFQKAASGQLRKPILVITITDGQPAGEPQNAVFDTIKYAFDTLQQRYPQWGRGALAFEFAQVGNDEMAKKFLGKLDEDPAIGPMIDCTSNFENEQEEMARANPPVDLTPDLWIIKLLLGAIDSSYDTKDEKTNRPAGGYGGPPPGQYGAPPSGQYGAPPPGHYGQPPQSQYGQPPPGQYPPQQGGYGAPPPGQGQYGAPPPGQYPGQGQYPQQRPPQQGGGYPGQQGYPGQQPPSGRY
;
A
#
# COMPACT_ATOMS: atom_id res chain seq x y z
N MET A 1 6.06 14.53 -11.15
CA MET A 1 7.14 13.66 -10.63
C MET A 1 8.59 14.20 -10.67
N GLN A 2 9.34 14.23 -11.80
CA GLN A 2 10.82 14.49 -11.75
C GLN A 2 11.26 15.88 -11.25
N PHE A 3 10.42 16.91 -11.43
CA PHE A 3 10.72 18.30 -11.07
C PHE A 3 9.87 18.82 -9.92
N GLU A 4 9.03 17.95 -9.33
CA GLU A 4 8.11 18.30 -8.26
C GLU A 4 8.66 17.78 -6.94
N GLU A 5 8.50 18.57 -5.87
CA GLU A 5 8.95 18.23 -4.50
C GLU A 5 10.41 17.75 -4.42
N GLU A 6 11.34 18.35 -5.17
CA GLU A 6 12.76 17.97 -5.18
C GLU A 6 13.02 16.48 -5.52
N GLY A 7 12.06 15.82 -6.19
CA GLY A 7 12.15 14.40 -6.54
C GLY A 7 11.79 13.43 -5.41
N SER A 8 11.23 13.90 -4.28
CA SER A 8 10.70 13.05 -3.19
C SER A 8 9.67 12.04 -3.72
N ARG A 9 8.76 12.46 -4.61
CA ARG A 9 7.71 11.62 -5.20
C ARG A 9 8.26 10.34 -5.86
N ILE A 10 9.43 10.43 -6.49
CA ILE A 10 10.09 9.26 -7.09
C ILE A 10 10.63 8.32 -6.00
N LYS A 11 11.15 8.86 -4.90
CA LYS A 11 11.61 8.06 -3.75
C LYS A 11 10.43 7.38 -3.07
N ASP A 12 9.31 8.08 -2.88
CA ASP A 12 8.11 7.52 -2.26
C ASP A 12 7.49 6.42 -3.13
N LEU A 13 7.37 6.66 -4.44
CA LEU A 13 6.92 5.64 -5.39
C LEU A 13 7.81 4.39 -5.33
N ARG A 14 9.14 4.56 -5.31
CA ARG A 14 10.09 3.45 -5.19
C ARG A 14 9.90 2.70 -3.88
N LEU A 15 9.82 3.41 -2.77
CA LEU A 15 9.62 2.82 -1.45
C LEU A 15 8.34 1.99 -1.39
N ILE A 16 7.24 2.53 -1.92
CA ILE A 16 5.95 1.83 -1.93
C ILE A 16 6.01 0.63 -2.87
N LEU A 17 6.56 0.78 -4.07
CA LEU A 17 6.74 -0.32 -5.00
C LEU A 17 7.58 -1.45 -4.37
N ASP A 18 8.68 -1.14 -3.69
CA ASP A 18 9.55 -2.13 -3.05
C ASP A 18 8.80 -2.87 -1.93
N ARG A 19 8.08 -2.15 -1.06
CA ARG A 19 7.29 -2.74 0.04
C ARG A 19 6.14 -3.61 -0.46
N VAL A 20 5.37 -3.11 -1.41
CA VAL A 20 4.23 -3.81 -2.01
C VAL A 20 4.72 -5.03 -2.76
N SER A 21 5.80 -4.91 -3.53
CA SER A 21 6.38 -6.04 -4.26
C SER A 21 6.88 -7.10 -3.30
N PHE A 22 7.61 -6.71 -2.26
CA PHE A 22 8.07 -7.63 -1.22
C PHE A 22 6.88 -8.39 -0.61
N ALA A 23 5.88 -7.67 -0.10
CA ALA A 23 4.72 -8.28 0.54
C ALA A 23 3.93 -9.19 -0.42
N ALA A 24 3.64 -8.73 -1.64
CA ALA A 24 2.92 -9.51 -2.64
C ALA A 24 3.67 -10.82 -3.01
N THR A 25 5.01 -10.77 -3.12
CA THR A 25 5.81 -11.98 -3.41
C THR A 25 5.84 -13.01 -2.28
N LEU A 26 5.41 -12.65 -1.06
CA LEU A 26 5.19 -13.62 0.01
C LEU A 26 3.94 -14.47 -0.22
N PHE A 27 2.94 -13.92 -0.92
CA PHE A 27 1.66 -14.60 -1.23
C PHE A 27 1.67 -15.23 -2.63
N ASP A 28 2.47 -14.68 -3.55
CA ASP A 28 2.50 -15.08 -4.96
C ASP A 28 3.78 -15.84 -5.32
N ALA A 29 3.72 -17.17 -5.21
CA ALA A 29 4.85 -18.06 -5.54
C ALA A 29 5.29 -18.03 -7.02
N ASP A 30 4.42 -17.62 -7.94
CA ASP A 30 4.71 -17.40 -9.37
C ASP A 30 5.17 -15.97 -9.69
N GLY A 31 5.30 -15.13 -8.65
CA GLY A 31 5.73 -13.75 -8.72
C GLY A 31 4.64 -12.78 -9.17
N ILE A 32 5.02 -11.51 -9.24
CA ILE A 32 4.14 -10.41 -9.66
C ILE A 32 4.48 -9.90 -11.06
N SER A 33 3.56 -9.14 -11.64
CA SER A 33 3.78 -8.38 -12.87
C SER A 33 3.79 -6.89 -12.56
N VAL A 34 4.77 -6.17 -13.11
CA VAL A 34 4.89 -4.72 -12.95
C VAL A 34 4.62 -4.07 -14.31
N ARG A 35 3.86 -2.97 -14.32
CA ARG A 35 3.61 -2.18 -15.54
C ARG A 35 3.78 -0.71 -15.20
N PHE A 36 4.26 0.06 -16.18
CA PHE A 36 4.34 1.51 -16.08
C PHE A 36 3.37 2.13 -17.05
N MET A 37 2.70 3.21 -16.64
CA MET A 37 1.82 3.96 -17.54
C MET A 37 2.62 4.48 -18.75
N ASN A 38 3.74 5.14 -18.47
CA ASN A 38 4.47 5.93 -19.47
C ASN A 38 5.61 5.17 -20.17
N THR A 39 6.15 4.13 -19.51
CA THR A 39 7.26 3.35 -20.04
C THR A 39 6.72 2.03 -20.59
N ASP A 40 7.13 1.65 -21.80
CA ASP A 40 6.85 0.33 -22.36
C ASP A 40 8.08 -0.56 -22.20
N LEU A 41 7.94 -1.61 -21.38
CA LEU A 41 8.98 -2.61 -21.13
C LEU A 41 8.57 -3.99 -21.67
N ALA A 42 7.56 -4.10 -22.55
CA ALA A 42 7.08 -5.38 -23.08
C ALA A 42 8.17 -6.21 -23.78
N HIS A 43 9.15 -5.53 -24.38
CA HIS A 43 10.28 -6.16 -25.05
C HIS A 43 11.56 -6.21 -24.21
N ALA A 44 11.56 -5.64 -23.00
CA ALA A 44 12.70 -5.69 -22.10
C ALA A 44 12.89 -7.12 -21.56
N ARG A 45 14.13 -7.55 -21.42
CA ARG A 45 14.52 -8.89 -20.96
C ARG A 45 15.60 -8.80 -19.88
N ASP A 46 15.57 -9.73 -18.94
CA ASP A 46 16.68 -9.94 -18.00
C ASP A 46 17.88 -10.64 -18.68
N GLN A 47 18.97 -10.84 -17.94
CA GLN A 47 20.17 -11.49 -18.45
C GLN A 47 19.93 -12.95 -18.89
N SER A 48 18.86 -13.59 -18.42
CA SER A 48 18.46 -14.95 -18.79
C SER A 48 17.47 -15.00 -19.96
N GLY A 49 17.11 -13.84 -20.54
CA GLY A 49 16.18 -13.73 -21.65
C GLY A 49 14.70 -13.81 -21.25
N ARG A 50 14.37 -13.74 -19.95
CA ARG A 50 12.98 -13.72 -19.48
C ARG A 50 12.40 -12.30 -19.54
N PRO A 51 11.07 -12.14 -19.69
CA PRO A 51 10.44 -10.83 -19.60
C PRO A 51 10.83 -10.12 -18.31
N LEU A 52 11.28 -8.87 -18.41
CA LEU A 52 11.79 -8.14 -17.25
C LEU A 52 10.67 -7.79 -16.24
N GLN A 53 9.44 -7.67 -16.71
CA GLN A 53 8.31 -7.09 -16.00
C GLN A 53 7.26 -8.11 -15.53
N ASP A 54 7.54 -9.42 -15.64
CA ASP A 54 6.66 -10.51 -15.25
C ASP A 54 7.41 -11.55 -14.42
N SER A 55 6.69 -12.29 -13.57
CA SER A 55 7.27 -13.26 -12.62
C SER A 55 8.39 -12.67 -11.76
N VAL A 56 8.19 -11.41 -11.35
CA VAL A 56 9.08 -10.67 -10.46
C VAL A 56 8.91 -11.22 -9.04
N THR A 57 10.00 -11.65 -8.42
CA THR A 57 9.99 -12.39 -7.13
C THR A 57 10.95 -11.83 -6.09
N ASN A 58 11.71 -10.78 -6.43
CA ASN A 58 12.76 -10.24 -5.56
C ASN A 58 13.05 -8.78 -5.88
N GLU A 59 13.63 -8.10 -4.90
CA GLU A 59 14.00 -6.68 -4.94
C GLU A 59 14.99 -6.36 -6.06
N GLN A 60 15.95 -7.25 -6.35
CA GLN A 60 16.94 -7.02 -7.42
C GLN A 60 16.29 -6.88 -8.80
N SER A 61 15.21 -7.63 -9.03
CA SER A 61 14.42 -7.55 -10.26
C SER A 61 13.65 -6.24 -10.34
N ILE A 62 13.11 -5.75 -9.22
CA ILE A 62 12.48 -4.42 -9.13
C ILE A 62 13.51 -3.32 -9.42
N GLU A 63 14.70 -3.36 -8.81
CA GLU A 63 15.76 -2.40 -9.11
C GLU A 63 16.12 -2.39 -10.60
N ALA A 64 16.25 -3.57 -11.22
CA ALA A 64 16.58 -3.71 -12.64
C ALA A 64 15.49 -3.10 -13.53
N ILE A 65 14.21 -3.34 -13.21
CA ILE A 65 13.07 -2.69 -13.86
C ILE A 65 13.20 -1.17 -13.73
N MET A 66 13.41 -0.67 -12.51
CA MET A 66 13.41 0.77 -12.19
C MET A 66 14.56 1.55 -12.85
N ARG A 67 15.67 0.89 -13.23
CA ARG A 67 16.73 1.51 -14.03
C ARG A 67 16.29 1.85 -15.45
N GLY A 68 15.32 1.12 -16.00
CA GLY A 68 14.79 1.33 -17.35
C GLY A 68 13.66 2.36 -17.42
N VAL A 69 13.18 2.86 -16.28
CA VAL A 69 11.99 3.73 -16.20
C VAL A 69 12.38 5.19 -16.26
N GLN A 70 11.67 5.95 -17.09
CA GLN A 70 11.77 7.41 -17.13
C GLN A 70 10.53 8.02 -16.48
N PHE A 71 10.73 8.80 -15.41
CA PHE A 71 9.66 9.45 -14.64
C PHE A 71 9.23 10.77 -15.29
N LYS A 72 8.77 10.69 -16.54
CA LYS A 72 8.34 11.84 -17.35
C LYS A 72 7.10 11.52 -18.19
N GLY A 73 6.38 12.57 -18.60
CA GLY A 73 5.18 12.47 -19.42
C GLY A 73 3.90 12.75 -18.64
N LEU A 74 2.76 12.56 -19.30
CA LEU A 74 1.42 12.72 -18.71
C LEU A 74 1.02 11.45 -17.94
N THR A 75 -0.18 11.41 -17.35
CA THR A 75 -0.65 10.26 -16.54
C THR A 75 -1.81 9.55 -17.26
N PRO A 76 -1.55 8.71 -18.28
CA PRO A 76 -2.59 7.98 -19.01
C PRO A 76 -3.06 6.75 -18.22
N MET A 77 -3.59 6.98 -17.02
CA MET A 77 -3.98 5.97 -16.03
C MET A 77 -4.95 4.93 -16.60
N GLY A 78 -6.09 5.37 -17.13
CA GLY A 78 -7.16 4.49 -17.61
C GLY A 78 -6.77 3.72 -18.86
N THR A 79 -6.26 4.42 -19.87
CA THR A 79 -5.84 3.79 -21.14
C THR A 79 -4.66 2.83 -20.96
N SER A 80 -3.71 3.15 -20.08
CA SER A 80 -2.60 2.25 -19.76
C SER A 80 -3.06 1.04 -18.95
N LEU A 81 -3.92 1.26 -17.94
CA LEU A 81 -4.52 0.18 -17.15
C LEU A 81 -5.23 -0.81 -18.06
N ARG A 82 -6.08 -0.29 -18.98
CA ARG A 82 -6.82 -1.12 -19.93
C ARG A 82 -5.89 -1.97 -20.78
N LYS A 83 -4.96 -1.33 -21.49
CA LYS A 83 -4.10 -2.03 -22.44
C LYS A 83 -3.15 -3.00 -21.72
N LYS A 84 -2.36 -2.48 -20.77
CA LYS A 84 -1.18 -3.18 -20.24
C LYS A 84 -1.50 -4.19 -19.13
N VAL A 85 -2.69 -4.10 -18.53
CA VAL A 85 -3.11 -4.97 -17.42
C VAL A 85 -4.39 -5.71 -17.76
N ILE A 86 -5.49 -5.00 -18.07
CA ILE A 86 -6.78 -5.65 -18.28
C ILE A 86 -6.75 -6.55 -19.53
N ASP A 87 -6.37 -5.99 -20.67
CA ASP A 87 -6.34 -6.72 -21.92
C ASP A 87 -5.16 -7.70 -21.95
N ASP A 88 -3.93 -7.22 -21.69
CA ASP A 88 -2.70 -8.00 -21.84
C ASP A 88 -2.46 -9.05 -20.75
N ILE A 89 -3.07 -8.92 -19.57
CA ILE A 89 -2.87 -9.87 -18.45
C ILE A 89 -4.18 -10.54 -18.08
N VAL A 90 -5.18 -9.78 -17.62
CA VAL A 90 -6.41 -10.35 -17.05
C VAL A 90 -7.15 -11.17 -18.10
N PHE A 91 -7.42 -10.58 -19.27
CA PHE A 91 -8.17 -11.26 -20.33
C PHE A 91 -7.34 -12.26 -21.11
N GLN A 92 -6.03 -12.05 -21.29
CA GLN A 92 -5.16 -13.10 -21.82
C GLN A 92 -5.19 -14.35 -20.94
N LYS A 93 -5.07 -14.19 -19.61
CA LYS A 93 -5.15 -15.32 -18.66
C LYS A 93 -6.54 -15.95 -18.64
N ALA A 94 -7.60 -15.15 -18.66
CA ALA A 94 -8.98 -15.64 -18.69
C ALA A 94 -9.25 -16.46 -19.97
N ALA A 95 -8.90 -15.91 -21.14
CA ALA A 95 -9.14 -16.56 -22.43
C ALA A 95 -8.33 -17.85 -22.62
N SER A 96 -7.12 -17.92 -22.06
CA SER A 96 -6.23 -19.09 -22.15
C SER A 96 -6.46 -20.12 -21.03
N GLY A 97 -7.41 -19.89 -20.11
CA GLY A 97 -7.64 -20.77 -18.96
C GLY A 97 -6.51 -20.76 -17.94
N GLN A 98 -5.70 -19.70 -17.91
CA GLN A 98 -4.56 -19.51 -17.02
C GLN A 98 -4.87 -18.60 -15.81
N LEU A 99 -6.09 -18.07 -15.71
CA LEU A 99 -6.56 -17.32 -14.54
C LEU A 99 -6.86 -18.27 -13.36
N ARG A 100 -5.79 -18.71 -12.68
CA ARG A 100 -5.85 -19.71 -11.60
C ARG A 100 -6.18 -19.14 -10.22
N LYS A 101 -6.03 -17.82 -10.06
CA LYS A 101 -6.29 -17.06 -8.83
C LYS A 101 -6.82 -15.67 -9.21
N PRO A 102 -7.54 -15.00 -8.30
CA PRO A 102 -7.90 -13.58 -8.48
C PRO A 102 -6.66 -12.71 -8.69
N ILE A 103 -6.84 -11.59 -9.38
CA ILE A 103 -5.79 -10.59 -9.61
C ILE A 103 -6.13 -9.33 -8.80
N LEU A 104 -5.21 -8.91 -7.93
CA LEU A 104 -5.22 -7.58 -7.34
C LEU A 104 -4.37 -6.66 -8.23
N VAL A 105 -4.94 -5.54 -8.67
CA VAL A 105 -4.21 -4.50 -9.41
C VAL A 105 -3.99 -3.31 -8.51
N ILE A 106 -2.75 -3.08 -8.10
CA ILE A 106 -2.35 -1.91 -7.31
C ILE A 106 -1.77 -0.85 -8.26
N THR A 107 -2.47 0.27 -8.37
CA THR A 107 -2.07 1.43 -9.17
C THR A 107 -1.49 2.50 -8.26
N ILE A 108 -0.20 2.80 -8.43
CA ILE A 108 0.50 3.84 -7.65
C ILE A 108 0.64 5.09 -8.53
N THR A 109 0.20 6.26 -8.04
CA THR A 109 0.22 7.53 -8.81
C THR A 109 0.54 8.75 -7.95
N ASP A 110 1.23 9.75 -8.50
CA ASP A 110 1.48 11.06 -7.87
C ASP A 110 0.52 12.16 -8.34
N GLY A 111 -0.41 11.82 -9.25
CA GLY A 111 -1.23 12.79 -9.96
C GLY A 111 -2.54 12.19 -10.46
N GLN A 112 -3.48 13.07 -10.80
CA GLN A 112 -4.71 12.70 -11.51
C GLN A 112 -4.42 12.30 -12.97
N PRO A 113 -5.36 11.60 -13.66
CA PRO A 113 -5.24 11.29 -15.07
C PRO A 113 -5.00 12.52 -15.95
N ALA A 114 -4.10 12.39 -16.92
CA ALA A 114 -3.73 13.43 -17.88
C ALA A 114 -3.31 12.82 -19.23
N GLY A 115 -3.59 13.53 -20.32
CA GLY A 115 -3.29 13.03 -21.69
C GLY A 115 -4.29 12.01 -22.22
N GLU A 116 -5.43 11.85 -21.55
CA GLU A 116 -6.53 10.96 -21.92
C GLU A 116 -7.87 11.57 -21.46
N PRO A 117 -9.03 11.04 -21.89
CA PRO A 117 -10.32 11.42 -21.31
C PRO A 117 -10.38 11.19 -19.81
N GLN A 118 -10.93 12.14 -19.04
CA GLN A 118 -10.97 12.07 -17.57
C GLN A 118 -11.74 10.84 -17.03
N ASN A 119 -12.71 10.34 -17.80
CA ASN A 119 -13.50 9.16 -17.47
C ASN A 119 -12.83 7.83 -17.89
N ALA A 120 -11.67 7.86 -18.55
CA ALA A 120 -11.06 6.66 -19.13
C ALA A 120 -10.80 5.55 -18.11
N VAL A 121 -10.41 5.89 -16.88
CA VAL A 121 -10.21 4.90 -15.81
C VAL A 121 -11.53 4.32 -15.30
N PHE A 122 -12.56 5.15 -15.14
CA PHE A 122 -13.90 4.71 -14.76
C PHE A 122 -14.47 3.72 -15.79
N ASP A 123 -14.35 4.07 -17.08
CA ASP A 123 -14.79 3.24 -18.19
C ASP A 123 -14.00 1.93 -18.24
N THR A 124 -12.70 1.97 -17.93
CA THR A 124 -11.83 0.79 -17.91
C THR A 124 -12.22 -0.17 -16.78
N ILE A 125 -12.51 0.33 -15.59
CA ILE A 125 -12.96 -0.49 -14.46
C ILE A 125 -14.30 -1.16 -14.78
N LYS A 126 -15.28 -0.38 -15.28
CA LYS A 126 -16.59 -0.91 -15.72
C LYS A 126 -16.42 -1.97 -16.80
N TYR A 127 -15.61 -1.67 -17.82
CA TYR A 127 -15.28 -2.60 -18.89
C TYR A 127 -14.68 -3.91 -18.37
N ALA A 128 -13.77 -3.84 -17.40
CA ALA A 128 -13.13 -5.02 -16.82
C ALA A 128 -14.16 -5.94 -16.14
N PHE A 129 -14.97 -5.39 -15.23
CA PHE A 129 -15.97 -6.15 -14.48
C PHE A 129 -17.11 -6.67 -15.35
N ASP A 130 -17.63 -5.86 -16.26
CA ASP A 130 -18.71 -6.28 -17.17
C ASP A 130 -18.23 -7.41 -18.08
N THR A 131 -17.00 -7.32 -18.60
CA THR A 131 -16.43 -8.35 -19.46
C THR A 131 -16.20 -9.66 -18.67
N LEU A 132 -15.67 -9.59 -17.45
CA LEU A 132 -15.52 -10.78 -16.59
C LEU A 132 -16.88 -11.43 -16.32
N GLN A 133 -17.89 -10.64 -15.96
CA GLN A 133 -19.23 -11.15 -15.66
C GLN A 133 -19.90 -11.80 -16.88
N GLN A 134 -19.76 -11.20 -18.06
CA GLN A 134 -20.47 -11.64 -19.27
C GLN A 134 -19.74 -12.75 -20.02
N ARG A 135 -18.41 -12.64 -20.17
CA ARG A 135 -17.61 -13.57 -21.00
C ARG A 135 -16.95 -14.67 -20.21
N TYR A 136 -16.72 -14.45 -18.91
CA TYR A 136 -16.02 -15.40 -18.06
C TYR A 136 -16.76 -15.64 -16.72
N PRO A 137 -18.05 -16.04 -16.77
CA PRO A 137 -18.91 -16.11 -15.60
C PRO A 137 -18.43 -17.10 -14.53
N GLN A 138 -17.54 -18.05 -14.86
CA GLN A 138 -16.92 -18.97 -13.90
C GLN A 138 -16.03 -18.27 -12.87
N TRP A 139 -15.49 -17.09 -13.20
CA TRP A 139 -14.74 -16.25 -12.25
C TRP A 139 -15.55 -15.02 -11.84
N GLY A 140 -16.29 -14.42 -12.78
CA GLY A 140 -17.12 -13.25 -12.52
C GLY A 140 -16.34 -12.07 -11.93
N ARG A 141 -17.02 -11.22 -11.16
CA ARG A 141 -16.38 -10.03 -10.54
C ARG A 141 -15.31 -10.38 -9.51
N GLY A 142 -15.40 -11.52 -8.83
CA GLY A 142 -14.43 -11.95 -7.82
C GLY A 142 -13.05 -12.32 -8.37
N ALA A 143 -12.86 -12.27 -9.70
CA ALA A 143 -11.57 -12.52 -10.34
C ALA A 143 -10.60 -11.33 -10.26
N LEU A 144 -11.09 -10.15 -9.90
CA LEU A 144 -10.35 -8.89 -10.05
C LEU A 144 -10.70 -7.91 -8.92
N ALA A 145 -9.68 -7.26 -8.38
CA ALA A 145 -9.82 -6.14 -7.44
C ALA A 145 -8.85 -5.02 -7.84
N PHE A 146 -9.21 -3.77 -7.56
CA PHE A 146 -8.37 -2.61 -7.85
C PHE A 146 -8.09 -1.81 -6.59
N GLU A 147 -6.81 -1.51 -6.38
CA GLU A 147 -6.32 -0.56 -5.39
C GLU A 147 -5.70 0.63 -6.11
N PHE A 148 -6.02 1.85 -5.68
CA PHE A 148 -5.38 3.07 -6.17
C PHE A 148 -4.69 3.82 -5.03
N ALA A 149 -3.36 3.78 -5.02
CA ALA A 149 -2.54 4.41 -4.00
C ALA A 149 -1.94 5.73 -4.49
N GLN A 150 -2.14 6.81 -3.72
CA GLN A 150 -1.47 8.09 -3.95
C GLN A 150 -0.07 8.13 -3.32
N VAL A 151 0.87 8.73 -4.05
CA VAL A 151 2.18 9.16 -3.52
C VAL A 151 2.34 10.67 -3.64
N GLY A 152 3.16 11.28 -2.77
CA GLY A 152 3.26 12.74 -2.68
C GLY A 152 1.97 13.41 -2.21
N ASN A 153 1.91 14.74 -2.25
CA ASN A 153 0.82 15.52 -1.65
C ASN A 153 -0.06 16.26 -2.67
N ASP A 154 -0.14 15.76 -3.91
CA ASP A 154 -0.95 16.39 -4.94
C ASP A 154 -2.46 16.40 -4.59
N GLU A 155 -2.99 17.60 -4.35
CA GLU A 155 -4.40 17.79 -3.97
C GLU A 155 -5.39 17.40 -5.09
N MET A 156 -4.96 17.47 -6.35
CA MET A 156 -5.81 17.08 -7.47
C MET A 156 -5.89 15.55 -7.59
N ALA A 157 -4.79 14.84 -7.32
CA ALA A 157 -4.78 13.39 -7.17
C ALA A 157 -5.70 12.95 -6.04
N LYS A 158 -5.59 13.57 -4.86
CA LYS A 158 -6.45 13.25 -3.70
C LYS A 158 -7.93 13.41 -4.05
N LYS A 159 -8.31 14.55 -4.63
CA LYS A 159 -9.69 14.81 -5.07
C LYS A 159 -10.15 13.85 -6.17
N PHE A 160 -9.26 13.42 -7.04
CA PHE A 160 -9.59 12.49 -8.11
C PHE A 160 -9.86 11.09 -7.54
N LEU A 161 -8.99 10.59 -6.66
CA LEU A 161 -9.18 9.30 -6.01
C LEU A 161 -10.44 9.26 -5.16
N GLY A 162 -10.74 10.32 -4.40
CA GLY A 162 -12.00 10.41 -3.67
C GLY A 162 -13.24 10.31 -4.57
N LYS A 163 -13.21 10.87 -5.80
CA LYS A 163 -14.30 10.68 -6.77
C LYS A 163 -14.39 9.26 -7.31
N LEU A 164 -13.26 8.56 -7.41
CA LEU A 164 -13.20 7.20 -7.89
C LEU A 164 -13.83 6.25 -6.85
N ASP A 165 -13.45 6.46 -5.59
CA ASP A 165 -13.94 5.69 -4.44
C ASP A 165 -15.42 5.96 -4.12
N GLU A 166 -15.87 7.22 -4.21
CA GLU A 166 -17.27 7.60 -3.98
C GLU A 166 -18.21 7.31 -5.19
N ASP A 167 -17.69 6.80 -6.32
CA ASP A 167 -18.51 6.54 -7.51
C ASP A 167 -19.51 5.39 -7.22
N PRO A 168 -20.82 5.60 -7.38
CA PRO A 168 -21.82 4.60 -6.97
C PRO A 168 -21.80 3.33 -7.84
N ALA A 169 -21.20 3.39 -9.04
CA ALA A 169 -21.12 2.25 -9.94
C ALA A 169 -19.83 1.45 -9.76
N ILE A 170 -18.71 2.07 -9.39
CA ILE A 170 -17.40 1.39 -9.27
C ILE A 170 -16.78 1.40 -7.88
N GLY A 171 -17.10 2.36 -7.02
CA GLY A 171 -16.60 2.50 -5.65
C GLY A 171 -16.64 1.20 -4.86
N PRO A 172 -17.78 0.46 -4.85
CA PRO A 172 -17.84 -0.83 -4.15
C PRO A 172 -16.86 -1.91 -4.66
N MET A 173 -16.25 -1.73 -5.83
CA MET A 173 -15.38 -2.71 -6.48
C MET A 173 -13.90 -2.33 -6.43
N ILE A 174 -13.57 -1.20 -5.81
CA ILE A 174 -12.21 -0.68 -5.73
C ILE A 174 -11.94 -0.19 -4.30
N ASP A 175 -10.67 0.11 -4.03
CA ASP A 175 -10.25 0.88 -2.87
C ASP A 175 -9.22 1.95 -3.30
N CYS A 176 -9.14 3.03 -2.53
CA CYS A 176 -8.26 4.17 -2.78
C CYS A 176 -7.56 4.59 -1.49
N THR A 177 -6.27 4.28 -1.36
CA THR A 177 -5.46 4.74 -0.23
C THR A 177 -4.71 6.05 -0.56
N SER A 178 -4.90 7.10 0.25
CA SER A 178 -4.12 8.34 0.15
C SER A 178 -2.67 8.16 0.66
N ASN A 179 -1.85 9.20 0.54
CA ASN A 179 -0.52 9.18 1.18
C ASN A 179 -0.63 8.97 2.71
N PHE A 180 0.46 8.51 3.32
CA PHE A 180 0.48 8.13 4.74
C PHE A 180 0.01 9.25 5.68
N GLU A 181 0.43 10.50 5.44
CA GLU A 181 0.08 11.64 6.29
C GLU A 181 -1.42 11.94 6.23
N ASN A 182 -2.01 11.94 5.04
CA ASN A 182 -3.45 12.14 4.87
C ASN A 182 -4.25 11.02 5.53
N GLU A 183 -3.85 9.77 5.31
CA GLU A 183 -4.50 8.61 5.93
C GLU A 183 -4.42 8.65 7.46
N GLN A 184 -3.25 9.01 7.99
CA GLN A 184 -3.08 9.18 9.43
C GLN A 184 -3.99 10.27 9.98
N GLU A 185 -4.14 11.40 9.28
CA GLU A 185 -5.08 12.45 9.71
C GLU A 185 -6.53 11.98 9.72
N GLU A 186 -6.93 11.16 8.75
CA GLU A 186 -8.29 10.63 8.63
C GLU A 186 -8.57 9.58 9.70
N MET A 187 -7.65 8.64 9.91
CA MET A 187 -7.75 7.61 10.94
C MET A 187 -7.65 8.16 12.37
N ALA A 188 -6.90 9.25 12.59
CA ALA A 188 -6.87 9.93 13.88
C ALA A 188 -8.22 10.61 14.21
N ARG A 189 -9.04 10.91 13.20
CA ARG A 189 -10.41 11.45 13.37
C ARG A 189 -11.47 10.36 13.48
N ALA A 190 -11.13 9.10 13.24
CA ALA A 190 -12.03 7.96 13.43
C ALA A 190 -12.42 7.79 14.90
N ASN A 191 -13.45 6.98 15.16
CA ASN A 191 -13.93 6.71 16.52
C ASN A 191 -14.07 5.18 16.77
N PRO A 192 -13.16 4.56 17.54
CA PRO A 192 -12.03 5.18 18.24
C PRO A 192 -10.93 5.64 17.27
N PRO A 193 -10.11 6.66 17.64
CA PRO A 193 -8.96 7.05 16.86
C PRO A 193 -8.00 5.88 16.67
N VAL A 194 -7.45 5.76 15.47
CA VAL A 194 -6.46 4.73 15.14
C VAL A 194 -5.12 5.40 14.84
N ASP A 195 -4.08 4.94 15.52
CA ASP A 195 -2.69 5.28 15.19
C ASP A 195 -2.27 4.45 13.97
N LEU A 196 -2.04 5.12 12.84
CA LEU A 196 -1.73 4.47 11.59
C LEU A 196 -0.21 4.27 11.53
N THR A 197 0.23 3.03 11.69
CA THR A 197 1.64 2.70 11.49
C THR A 197 1.93 2.52 9.99
N PRO A 198 3.18 2.71 9.53
CA PRO A 198 3.54 2.44 8.14
C PRO A 198 3.22 1.00 7.70
N ASP A 199 3.29 0.03 8.62
CA ASP A 199 2.94 -1.37 8.33
C ASP A 199 1.43 -1.52 8.13
N LEU A 200 0.61 -0.85 8.96
CA LEU A 200 -0.84 -0.83 8.80
C LEU A 200 -1.26 -0.14 7.50
N TRP A 201 -0.55 0.90 7.08
CA TRP A 201 -0.80 1.56 5.79
C TRP A 201 -0.50 0.63 4.60
N ILE A 202 0.59 -0.14 4.65
CA ILE A 202 0.87 -1.17 3.63
C ILE A 202 -0.19 -2.28 3.65
N ILE A 203 -0.66 -2.67 4.84
CA ILE A 203 -1.73 -3.67 4.95
C ILE A 203 -3.03 -3.16 4.33
N LYS A 204 -3.40 -1.88 4.55
CA LYS A 204 -4.55 -1.25 3.87
C LYS A 204 -4.39 -1.35 2.35
N LEU A 205 -3.25 -0.90 1.83
CA LEU A 205 -2.96 -0.95 0.39
C LEU A 205 -3.05 -2.38 -0.20
N LEU A 206 -2.64 -3.40 0.55
CA LEU A 206 -2.69 -4.79 0.07
C LEU A 206 -4.07 -5.44 0.20
N LEU A 207 -4.86 -5.04 1.19
CA LEU A 207 -6.07 -5.77 1.59
C LEU A 207 -7.37 -5.00 1.44
N GLY A 208 -7.36 -3.67 1.36
CA GLY A 208 -8.58 -2.87 1.39
C GLY A 208 -9.50 -3.15 0.20
N ALA A 209 -8.94 -3.26 -1.01
CA ALA A 209 -9.68 -3.71 -2.19
C ALA A 209 -10.18 -5.17 -2.15
N ILE A 210 -9.69 -6.00 -1.20
CA ILE A 210 -10.01 -7.43 -1.08
C ILE A 210 -10.97 -7.70 0.07
N ASP A 211 -10.76 -7.01 1.19
CA ASP A 211 -11.48 -7.17 2.45
C ASP A 211 -11.92 -5.81 2.95
N SER A 212 -13.24 -5.58 2.83
CA SER A 212 -13.93 -4.36 3.26
C SER A 212 -13.61 -3.92 4.70
N SER A 213 -13.15 -4.81 5.59
CA SER A 213 -12.79 -4.43 6.96
C SER A 213 -11.47 -3.64 7.06
N TYR A 214 -10.66 -3.62 6.01
CA TYR A 214 -9.45 -2.79 5.91
C TYR A 214 -9.71 -1.47 5.18
N ASP A 215 -10.70 -1.47 4.30
CA ASP A 215 -11.25 -0.31 3.59
C ASP A 215 -12.09 0.56 4.54
N THR A 216 -13.22 0.07 5.07
CA THR A 216 -14.20 0.79 5.95
C THR A 216 -13.67 1.43 7.25
N LYS A 217 -12.39 1.34 7.55
CA LYS A 217 -11.77 1.96 8.74
C LYS A 217 -11.63 3.48 8.63
N ASP A 218 -11.69 4.05 7.43
CA ASP A 218 -11.65 5.50 7.15
C ASP A 218 -13.01 6.05 6.65
N GLU A 219 -13.87 5.20 6.09
CA GLU A 219 -15.14 5.62 5.52
C GLU A 219 -16.17 6.10 6.56
N LYS A 220 -16.85 7.21 6.23
CA LYS A 220 -17.97 7.75 7.03
C LYS A 220 -19.26 6.94 6.90
N THR A 221 -19.32 5.96 6.00
CA THR A 221 -20.51 5.16 5.71
C THR A 221 -20.17 3.68 5.75
N ASN A 222 -20.88 2.92 6.58
CA ASN A 222 -20.77 1.46 6.62
C ASN A 222 -21.08 0.86 5.24
N ARG A 223 -20.07 0.42 4.49
CA ARG A 223 -20.27 -0.57 3.42
C ARG A 223 -20.83 -1.85 4.05
N PRO A 224 -21.83 -2.51 3.43
CA PRO A 224 -22.30 -3.80 3.91
C PRO A 224 -21.14 -4.81 3.85
N ALA A 225 -20.86 -5.49 4.97
CA ALA A 225 -19.84 -6.53 5.07
C ALA A 225 -20.16 -7.68 4.11
N GLY A 226 -19.63 -7.61 2.89
CA GLY A 226 -19.98 -8.50 1.80
C GLY A 226 -19.03 -8.33 0.63
N GLY A 227 -17.77 -8.74 0.81
CA GLY A 227 -16.82 -8.87 -0.29
C GLY A 227 -17.43 -9.69 -1.43
N TYR A 228 -17.25 -9.21 -2.66
CA TYR A 228 -17.76 -9.83 -3.89
C TYR A 228 -17.08 -11.18 -4.14
N GLY A 229 -17.60 -12.24 -3.52
CA GLY A 229 -17.08 -13.61 -3.67
C GLY A 229 -17.28 -14.52 -2.45
N GLY A 230 -17.75 -14.00 -1.32
CA GLY A 230 -18.10 -14.83 -0.16
C GLY A 230 -19.34 -15.72 -0.44
N PRO A 231 -19.36 -16.98 0.02
CA PRO A 231 -20.58 -17.78 -0.02
C PRO A 231 -21.72 -17.03 0.71
N PRO A 232 -22.98 -17.17 0.27
CA PRO A 232 -24.11 -16.46 0.86
C PRO A 232 -24.16 -16.69 2.39
N PRO A 233 -24.45 -15.65 3.21
CA PRO A 233 -24.53 -15.83 4.65
C PRO A 233 -25.75 -16.68 4.98
N GLY A 234 -25.52 -17.95 5.29
CA GLY A 234 -26.56 -18.84 5.81
C GLY A 234 -26.33 -20.29 5.42
N GLN A 235 -25.59 -21.02 6.27
CA GLN A 235 -25.88 -22.43 6.62
C GLN A 235 -24.86 -23.09 7.58
N TYR A 236 -24.24 -22.36 8.49
CA TYR A 236 -23.64 -23.01 9.67
C TYR A 236 -24.63 -22.91 10.83
N GLY A 237 -25.29 -24.03 11.12
CA GLY A 237 -26.25 -24.18 12.19
C GLY A 237 -25.62 -23.86 13.55
N ALA A 238 -26.28 -22.97 14.29
CA ALA A 238 -25.97 -22.72 15.68
C ALA A 238 -26.18 -24.01 16.52
N PRO A 239 -25.30 -24.34 17.47
CA PRO A 239 -25.59 -25.40 18.43
C PRO A 239 -26.80 -25.00 19.31
N PRO A 240 -27.68 -25.94 19.69
CA PRO A 240 -28.87 -25.62 20.47
C PRO A 240 -28.49 -25.11 21.87
N SER A 241 -29.15 -24.04 22.31
CA SER A 241 -29.08 -23.53 23.68
C SER A 241 -29.78 -24.51 24.64
N GLY A 242 -28.99 -25.32 25.36
CA GLY A 242 -29.48 -26.18 26.44
C GLY A 242 -29.81 -25.39 27.71
N GLN A 243 -31.03 -25.56 28.20
CA GLN A 243 -31.58 -25.01 29.43
C GLN A 243 -30.82 -25.51 30.68
N TYR A 244 -30.59 -24.58 31.62
CA TYR A 244 -30.15 -24.88 32.98
C TYR A 244 -31.21 -25.71 33.72
N GLY A 245 -30.82 -26.90 34.21
CA GLY A 245 -31.57 -27.74 35.14
C GLY A 245 -30.66 -28.23 36.27
N ALA A 246 -31.14 -28.08 37.51
CA ALA A 246 -30.41 -28.27 38.76
C ALA A 246 -29.89 -29.72 39.00
N PRO A 247 -28.83 -29.91 39.83
CA PRO A 247 -28.32 -31.24 40.16
C PRO A 247 -29.10 -31.92 41.31
N PRO A 248 -29.30 -33.25 41.28
CA PRO A 248 -29.82 -34.02 42.42
C PRO A 248 -28.69 -34.44 43.39
N PRO A 249 -29.00 -34.72 44.67
CA PRO A 249 -28.00 -34.96 45.71
C PRO A 249 -27.44 -36.40 45.69
N GLY A 250 -26.12 -36.54 45.70
CA GLY A 250 -25.41 -37.81 45.78
C GLY A 250 -24.97 -38.15 47.22
N HIS A 251 -25.29 -39.36 47.66
CA HIS A 251 -24.96 -39.93 48.96
C HIS A 251 -23.53 -40.53 49.00
N TYR A 252 -22.98 -40.52 50.21
CA TYR A 252 -21.62 -40.88 50.64
C TYR A 252 -21.18 -42.34 50.39
N GLY A 253 -19.88 -42.53 50.11
CA GLY A 253 -19.15 -43.80 50.26
C GLY A 253 -17.64 -43.58 50.44
N GLN A 254 -17.06 -44.16 51.50
CA GLN A 254 -15.67 -44.03 51.98
C GLN A 254 -14.58 -44.65 51.07
N PRO A 255 -13.30 -44.25 51.23
CA PRO A 255 -12.14 -44.90 50.60
C PRO A 255 -11.42 -45.91 51.51
N PRO A 256 -10.73 -46.94 50.97
CA PRO A 256 -9.71 -47.69 51.69
C PRO A 256 -8.26 -47.35 51.30
N GLN A 257 -7.37 -47.59 52.26
CA GLN A 257 -5.94 -47.22 52.36
C GLN A 257 -4.95 -48.24 51.76
N SER A 258 -3.85 -47.71 51.19
CA SER A 258 -2.43 -48.10 51.31
C SER A 258 -1.88 -49.45 50.79
N GLN A 259 -0.82 -49.39 49.93
CA GLN A 259 0.48 -50.06 50.20
C GLN A 259 1.64 -49.59 49.31
N TYR A 260 2.81 -49.38 49.94
CA TYR A 260 4.10 -48.93 49.39
C TYR A 260 5.08 -50.10 49.20
N GLY A 261 5.99 -50.02 48.22
CA GLY A 261 7.17 -50.91 48.06
C GLY A 261 8.30 -50.26 47.24
N GLN A 262 9.55 -50.36 47.74
CA GLN A 262 10.77 -49.58 47.42
C GLN A 262 11.59 -50.02 46.18
N PRO A 263 12.59 -49.20 45.74
CA PRO A 263 13.78 -49.62 44.99
C PRO A 263 15.13 -49.36 45.73
N PRO A 264 16.22 -50.11 45.43
CA PRO A 264 17.58 -49.61 45.68
C PRO A 264 18.64 -50.08 44.61
N PRO A 265 19.94 -49.69 44.71
CA PRO A 265 20.49 -48.33 44.82
C PRO A 265 21.83 -48.08 44.04
N GLY A 266 22.22 -46.79 43.92
CA GLY A 266 23.64 -46.34 43.96
C GLY A 266 24.19 -45.58 42.73
N GLN A 267 25.15 -44.65 42.78
CA GLN A 267 25.89 -43.85 43.79
C GLN A 267 26.63 -42.67 43.08
N TYR A 268 27.07 -41.63 43.85
CA TYR A 268 28.10 -40.56 43.60
C TYR A 268 27.66 -39.12 43.16
N PRO A 269 28.37 -38.02 43.58
CA PRO A 269 27.84 -37.03 44.55
C PRO A 269 28.17 -35.53 44.16
N PRO A 270 28.31 -34.49 45.05
CA PRO A 270 27.50 -33.27 44.95
C PRO A 270 28.28 -31.94 44.79
N GLN A 271 27.60 -30.84 44.38
CA GLN A 271 28.07 -29.47 44.67
C GLN A 271 26.90 -28.48 44.89
N GLN A 272 27.13 -27.60 45.87
CA GLN A 272 26.30 -26.55 46.49
C GLN A 272 25.75 -25.52 45.48
N GLY A 273 24.59 -24.85 45.60
CA GLY A 273 23.83 -24.38 46.76
C GLY A 273 23.81 -22.84 46.74
N GLY A 274 22.65 -22.19 46.50
CA GLY A 274 22.52 -20.74 46.60
C GLY A 274 21.20 -20.16 46.08
N TYR A 275 20.22 -19.96 46.97
CA TYR A 275 18.99 -19.20 46.75
C TYR A 275 19.19 -17.77 47.29
N GLY A 276 18.82 -16.75 46.51
CA GLY A 276 18.83 -15.34 46.93
C GLY A 276 17.72 -14.55 46.26
N ALA A 277 16.81 -14.00 47.07
CA ALA A 277 15.70 -13.14 46.67
C ALA A 277 16.16 -11.72 46.28
N PRO A 278 15.42 -10.98 45.41
CA PRO A 278 15.71 -9.58 45.14
C PRO A 278 15.01 -8.63 46.14
N PRO A 279 15.70 -7.57 46.62
CA PRO A 279 15.06 -6.50 47.40
C PRO A 279 14.43 -5.40 46.51
N PRO A 280 13.43 -4.65 47.01
CA PRO A 280 12.73 -3.62 46.25
C PRO A 280 13.46 -2.26 46.30
N GLY A 281 13.75 -1.68 45.13
CA GLY A 281 14.32 -0.35 44.99
C GLY A 281 13.25 0.71 44.71
N GLN A 282 13.07 1.62 45.67
CA GLN A 282 12.33 2.87 45.55
C GLN A 282 13.08 3.87 44.66
N GLY A 283 12.33 4.75 43.98
CA GLY A 283 12.80 5.51 42.83
C GLY A 283 13.46 6.85 43.09
N GLN A 284 13.75 7.57 42.00
CA GLN A 284 13.81 9.03 41.98
C GLN A 284 13.80 9.54 40.53
N TYR A 285 12.87 10.45 40.26
CA TYR A 285 12.81 11.27 39.05
C TYR A 285 13.90 12.34 39.12
N GLY A 286 14.78 12.39 38.10
CA GLY A 286 15.79 13.43 37.94
C GLY A 286 15.47 14.34 36.75
N ALA A 287 15.16 15.60 37.03
CA ALA A 287 15.03 16.68 36.05
C ALA A 287 16.41 17.17 35.56
N PRO A 288 16.55 17.62 34.30
CA PRO A 288 17.78 18.25 33.84
C PRO A 288 17.90 19.73 34.30
N PRO A 289 19.14 20.23 34.56
CA PRO A 289 19.38 21.57 35.06
C PRO A 289 19.27 22.68 33.98
N PRO A 290 18.89 23.92 34.34
CA PRO A 290 18.74 25.04 33.41
C PRO A 290 20.10 25.67 33.03
N GLY A 291 20.44 25.62 31.74
CA GLY A 291 21.59 26.29 31.15
C GLY A 291 21.31 27.76 30.82
N GLN A 292 22.27 28.62 31.17
CA GLN A 292 22.18 30.08 31.23
C GLN A 292 22.43 30.77 29.88
N TYR A 293 21.74 31.89 29.65
CA TYR A 293 22.01 32.89 28.61
C TYR A 293 23.35 33.62 28.86
N PRO A 294 24.06 33.97 27.79
CA PRO A 294 24.39 35.37 27.51
C PRO A 294 24.03 35.68 26.04
N GLY A 295 23.65 36.87 25.58
CA GLY A 295 23.98 38.24 25.96
C GLY A 295 24.06 39.01 24.64
N GLN A 296 23.33 40.11 24.53
CA GLN A 296 23.22 40.98 23.35
C GLN A 296 24.57 41.47 22.83
N GLY A 297 24.73 41.60 21.50
CA GLY A 297 25.92 42.23 20.92
C GLY A 297 25.94 42.35 19.39
N GLN A 298 25.29 43.41 18.88
CA GLN A 298 25.70 44.28 17.76
C GLN A 298 26.04 43.69 16.37
N TYR A 299 25.23 44.14 15.40
CA TYR A 299 25.52 44.20 13.96
C TYR A 299 26.78 45.03 13.63
N PRO A 300 27.45 44.71 12.52
CA PRO A 300 27.86 45.77 11.61
C PRO A 300 27.31 45.57 10.20
N GLN A 301 26.66 46.65 9.77
CA GLN A 301 26.08 46.96 8.48
C GLN A 301 27.19 47.24 7.47
N GLN A 302 27.35 46.41 6.44
CA GLN A 302 28.24 46.72 5.30
C GLN A 302 27.46 47.46 4.22
N ARG A 303 27.88 48.71 3.98
CA ARG A 303 27.41 49.57 2.88
C ARG A 303 28.03 49.12 1.54
N PRO A 304 27.32 49.34 0.42
CA PRO A 304 27.81 49.07 -0.93
C PRO A 304 28.72 50.21 -1.44
N PRO A 305 29.70 49.93 -2.32
CA PRO A 305 30.37 50.96 -3.10
C PRO A 305 29.61 51.25 -4.40
N GLN A 306 29.49 52.54 -4.71
CA GLN A 306 28.89 53.10 -5.90
C GLN A 306 29.96 53.80 -6.76
N GLN A 307 29.77 53.71 -8.08
CA GLN A 307 30.25 54.59 -9.17
C GLN A 307 31.57 54.29 -9.90
N GLY A 308 31.46 54.24 -11.24
CA GLY A 308 32.60 54.40 -12.15
C GLY A 308 32.36 54.00 -13.62
N GLY A 309 31.46 54.71 -14.33
CA GLY A 309 31.45 55.06 -15.78
C GLY A 309 31.87 54.10 -16.91
N GLY A 310 31.09 54.11 -18.01
CA GLY A 310 31.62 53.86 -19.37
C GLY A 310 30.67 53.15 -20.36
N TYR A 311 29.99 53.93 -21.22
CA TYR A 311 29.53 53.51 -22.57
C TYR A 311 30.73 53.53 -23.54
N PRO A 312 30.81 52.74 -24.65
CA PRO A 312 29.83 52.81 -25.75
C PRO A 312 29.58 51.50 -26.56
N GLY A 313 28.60 51.55 -27.47
CA GLY A 313 28.68 50.84 -28.76
C GLY A 313 27.53 49.91 -29.14
N GLN A 314 26.63 50.40 -30.00
CA GLN A 314 25.67 49.60 -30.77
C GLN A 314 26.36 48.78 -31.87
N GLN A 315 25.81 47.60 -32.17
CA GLN A 315 25.69 46.90 -33.48
C GLN A 315 24.93 45.59 -33.17
N GLY A 316 23.75 45.23 -33.67
CA GLY A 316 23.04 45.60 -34.89
C GLY A 316 23.21 44.52 -35.95
N TYR A 317 22.49 43.38 -35.87
CA TYR A 317 22.25 42.48 -37.03
C TYR A 317 20.87 41.80 -36.94
N PRO A 318 20.24 41.49 -38.11
CA PRO A 318 18.79 41.52 -38.30
C PRO A 318 18.12 40.15 -38.29
N GLY A 319 16.80 40.20 -38.08
CA GLY A 319 15.90 39.05 -38.17
C GLY A 319 15.69 38.53 -39.59
N GLN A 320 15.43 37.23 -39.68
CA GLN A 320 14.91 36.58 -40.89
C GLN A 320 13.39 36.46 -40.81
N GLN A 321 12.75 36.87 -41.90
CA GLN A 321 11.32 36.70 -42.19
C GLN A 321 11.00 35.23 -42.55
N PRO A 322 9.75 34.78 -42.33
CA PRO A 322 9.26 33.48 -42.80
C PRO A 322 8.76 33.57 -44.26
N PRO A 323 8.88 32.50 -45.08
CA PRO A 323 8.29 32.47 -46.40
C PRO A 323 6.82 32.04 -46.38
N SER A 324 6.03 32.78 -47.15
CA SER A 324 4.62 32.56 -47.49
C SER A 324 4.45 31.65 -48.72
N GLY A 325 3.67 30.57 -48.57
CA GLY A 325 2.50 30.23 -49.40
C GLY A 325 2.63 29.71 -50.86
N ARG A 326 1.88 28.62 -51.10
CA ARG A 326 1.26 28.08 -52.35
C ARG A 326 2.23 27.47 -53.38
N TYR A 327 1.96 26.31 -53.98
CA TYR A 327 0.71 25.71 -54.50
C TYR A 327 0.57 24.24 -54.14
#